data_AF-B6D3J3-F1
#
_entry.id   AF-B6D3J3-F1
#
_cell.length_a   1.000
_cell.length_b   1.000
_cell.length_c   1.000
_cell.angle_alpha   90.00
_cell.angle_beta   90.00
_cell.angle_gamma   90.00
#
_symmetry.space_group_name_H-M   'P 1'
#
loop_
_entity.id
_entity.type
_entity.pdbx_description
1 polymer ?
#
loop_
_entity_poly.entity_id
_entity_poly.type
_entity_poly.pdbx_seq_one_letter_code
_entity_poly.pdbx_strand_id
1 'polypeptide(L)' 'TAVSYDEYLCMKVLLLLSTVPKDGLKSQAVFDEIRMTYIKEWVKP' A
#
# COMPACT_ATOMS: atom_id res chain seq x y z
N THR A 1 -9.14 -11.25 17.86
CA THR A 1 -9.79 -10.01 17.38
C THR A 1 -10.01 -10.16 15.89
N ALA A 2 -11.22 -9.90 15.41
CA ALA A 2 -11.51 -10.00 13.98
C ALA A 2 -10.86 -8.83 13.24
N VAL A 3 -10.28 -9.10 12.07
CA VAL A 3 -9.83 -8.04 11.16
C VAL A 3 -11.08 -7.37 10.59
N SER A 4 -11.18 -6.06 10.73
CA SER A 4 -12.26 -5.29 10.13
C SER A 4 -12.17 -5.33 8.60
N TYR A 5 -13.29 -5.07 7.94
CA TYR A 5 -13.32 -5.04 6.48
C TYR A 5 -12.39 -3.95 5.89
N ASP A 6 -12.27 -2.80 6.58
CA ASP A 6 -11.40 -1.70 6.15
C ASP A 6 -9.93 -2.07 6.26
N GLU A 7 -9.53 -2.75 7.34
CA GLU A 7 -8.18 -3.31 7.48
C GLU A 7 -7.89 -4.34 6.39
N TYR A 8 -8.85 -5.24 6.09
CA TYR A 8 -8.71 -6.21 5.01
C TYR A 8 -8.49 -5.53 3.65
N LEU A 9 -9.27 -4.49 3.33
CA LEU A 9 -9.10 -3.74 2.08
C LEU A 9 -7.74 -3.02 2.04
N CYS A 10 -7.31 -2.41 3.13
CA CYS A 10 -5.99 -1.77 3.23
C CYS A 10 -4.85 -2.78 2.96
N MET A 11 -4.92 -3.97 3.55
CA MET A 11 -3.95 -5.05 3.32
C MET A 11 -3.93 -5.52 1.86
N LYS A 12 -5.09 -5.61 1.20
CA LYS A 12 -5.18 -5.98 -0.22
C LYS A 12 -4.50 -4.95 -1.12
N VAL A 13 -4.64 -3.66 -0.80
CA VAL A 13 -3.94 -2.59 -1.53
C VAL A 13 -2.44 -2.63 -1.28
N LEU A 14 -1.99 -2.79 -0.04
CA LEU A 14 -0.55 -2.91 0.27
C LEU A 14 0.10 -4.11 -0.44
N LEU A 15 -0.61 -5.24 -0.54
CA LEU A 15 -0.14 -6.41 -1.29
C LEU A 15 0.01 -6.08 -2.78
N LEU A 16 -0.96 -5.41 -3.39
CA LEU A 16 -0.87 -4.96 -4.78
C LEU A 16 0.33 -4.03 -5.00
N LEU A 17 0.62 -3.16 -4.04
CA LEU A 17 1.73 -2.20 -4.10
C LEU A 17 3.08 -2.80 -3.65
N SER A 18 3.16 -4.10 -3.35
CA SER A 18 4.37 -4.75 -2.83
C SER A 18 5.35 -5.23 -3.89
N THR A 19 4.89 -5.37 -5.14
CA THR A 19 5.68 -5.89 -6.24
C THR A 19 5.83 -4.83 -7.32
N VAL A 20 7.07 -4.50 -7.67
CA VAL A 20 7.41 -3.57 -8.75
C VAL A 20 8.46 -4.19 -9.67
N PRO A 21 8.53 -3.80 -10.95
CA PRO A 21 9.60 -4.22 -11.84
C PRO A 21 10.97 -3.84 -11.27
N LYS A 22 12.01 -4.63 -11.59
CA LYS A 22 13.38 -4.35 -11.14
C LYS A 22 13.88 -2.98 -11.60
N ASP A 23 13.47 -2.55 -12.79
CA ASP A 23 13.82 -1.26 -13.38
C ASP A 23 12.89 -0.12 -12.93
N GLY A 24 11.94 -0.41 -12.02
CA GLY A 24 10.97 0.53 -11.51
C GLY A 24 9.78 0.76 -12.45
N LEU A 25 8.88 1.64 -12.02
CA LEU A 25 7.71 2.08 -12.79
C LEU A 25 8.00 3.40 -13.51
N LYS A 26 7.31 3.62 -14.63
CA LYS A 26 7.37 4.89 -15.39
C LYS A 26 7.08 6.12 -14.52
N SER A 27 6.24 5.96 -13.51
CA SER A 27 5.86 7.00 -12.55
C SER A 27 6.17 6.57 -11.11
N GLN A 28 7.41 6.14 -10.85
CA GLN A 28 7.83 5.60 -9.55
C GLN A 28 7.51 6.55 -8.38
N ALA A 29 7.76 7.86 -8.53
CA ALA A 29 7.48 8.84 -7.48
C ALA A 29 5.99 8.86 -7.06
N VAL A 30 5.08 8.76 -8.03
CA VAL A 30 3.63 8.72 -7.77
C VAL A 30 3.25 7.41 -7.08
N PHE A 31 3.86 6.29 -7.51
CA PHE A 31 3.65 5.00 -6.86
C PHE A 31 4.11 5.00 -5.40
N ASP A 32 5.27 5.59 -5.12
CA ASP A 32 5.82 5.68 -3.77
C ASP A 32 4.95 6.56 -2.85
N GLU A 33 4.39 7.66 -3.38
CA GLU A 33 3.44 8.52 -2.66
C GLU A 33 2.15 7.77 -2.28
N ILE A 34 1.57 7.03 -3.24
CA ILE A 34 0.38 6.20 -3.01
C ILE A 34 0.70 5.14 -1.95
N ARG A 35 1.81 4.42 -2.10
CA ARG A 35 2.24 3.38 -1.14
C ARG A 35 2.45 3.95 0.26
N MET A 36 3.09 5.12 0.37
CA MET A 36 3.28 5.80 1.66
C MET A 36 1.97 6.21 2.31
N THR A 37 0.97 6.60 1.54
CA THR A 37 -0.37 6.92 2.06
C THR A 37 -0.99 5.71 2.73
N TYR A 38 -1.04 4.56 2.06
CA TYR A 38 -1.61 3.34 2.64
C TYR A 38 -0.82 2.80 3.84
N ILE A 39 0.52 2.93 3.84
CA ILE A 39 1.33 2.56 5.00
C ILE A 39 1.02 3.47 6.20
N LYS A 40 0.88 4.78 5.97
CA LYS A 40 0.54 5.72 7.05
C LYS A 40 -0.85 5.46 7.62
N GLU A 41 -1.84 5.20 6.78
CA GLU A 41 -3.19 4.83 7.23
C GLU A 41 -3.19 3.54 8.07
N TRP A 42 -2.33 2.56 7.73
CA TRP A 42 -2.23 1.30 8.48
C TRP A 42 -1.48 1.44 9.82
N VAL A 43 -0.59 2.43 9.94
CA VAL A 43 0.20 2.71 11.17
C VAL A 43 -0.47 3.75 12.07
N LYS A 44 -1.57 4.39 11.63
CA LYS A 44 -2.35 5.28 12.49
C LYS A 44 -2.89 4.48 13.69
N PRO A 45 -2.73 5.00 14.92
CA PRO A 45 -3.24 4.35 16.13
C PRO A 45 -4.77 4.34 16.19
#